data_AF-A0A5Q4DII4-F1
#
_entry.id   AF-A0A5Q4DII4-F1
#
_cell.length_a   1.000
_cell.length_b   1.000
_cell.length_c   1.000
_cell.angle_alpha   90.00
_cell.angle_beta   90.00
_cell.angle_gamma   90.00
#
_symmetry.space_group_name_H-M   'P 1'
#
loop_
_entity.id
_entity.type
_entity.pdbx_description
1 polymer ?
#
loop_
_entity_poly.entity_id
_entity_poly.type
_entity_poly.pdbx_seq_one_letter_code
_entity_poly.pdbx_strand_id
1 'polypeptide(L)'
;MDKLLHTANALVSLAALVTAGGPIAAAGAAVTVGLSWRAIIKMPPAAPDLAAELARDMAAVFDAHRATDDQRALIPQMVEAALPAPATIIGARLDAETLIAQMEAALTDREHRLPANLTLFRTTLHPALTRLLNDPDFTKTLAPAFMAGVIERLDGLDETTRATLLGVLRVEAKMDLLPGQFAELLQNLNRASRDQLEALAARFEIAGVYDLSDAALRQELDIRAEDWRALRREIAAIPETWKQLSNLKGAAQAAFDAGRLEEVEELLARVHEVELEEAARSAELRAETALLRGRVDQAFTLLDSAADSFRPIDPLEPARRRILDYFALLRDHGLRYGGPGVSRGLDLLAPVLSDDLRQADAWLWAAGMNWRGVGYQELGSRTGGPEGAALLAEAVTAYRAAL
;
A
#
# COMPACT_ATOMS: atom_id res chain seq x y z
N MET A 1 -30.64 0.62 -19.11
CA MET A 1 -29.34 1.08 -18.58
C MET A 1 -29.13 0.57 -17.16
N ASP A 2 -30.08 0.78 -16.25
CA ASP A 2 -29.96 0.42 -14.82
C ASP A 2 -29.63 -1.06 -14.56
N LYS A 3 -30.24 -2.01 -15.29
CA LYS A 3 -29.93 -3.45 -15.16
C LYS A 3 -28.51 -3.81 -15.62
N LEU A 4 -27.98 -3.12 -16.63
CA LEU A 4 -26.61 -3.35 -17.12
C LEU A 4 -25.58 -2.76 -16.17
N LEU A 5 -25.85 -1.57 -15.63
CA LEU A 5 -25.04 -0.98 -14.58
C LEU A 5 -25.03 -1.85 -13.32
N HIS A 6 -26.18 -2.43 -12.98
CA HIS A 6 -26.28 -3.42 -11.90
C HIS A 6 -25.44 -4.67 -12.15
N THR A 7 -25.49 -5.20 -13.37
CA THR A 7 -24.71 -6.39 -13.78
C THR A 7 -23.21 -6.10 -13.75
N ALA A 8 -22.80 -4.94 -14.27
CA ALA A 8 -21.42 -4.49 -14.23
C ALA A 8 -20.94 -4.28 -12.78
N ASN A 9 -21.78 -3.68 -11.92
CA ASN A 9 -21.49 -3.56 -10.49
C ASN A 9 -21.34 -4.92 -9.82
N ALA A 10 -22.14 -5.92 -10.17
CA ALA A 10 -22.01 -7.27 -9.63
C ALA A 10 -20.68 -7.92 -10.03
N LEU A 11 -20.26 -7.79 -11.30
CA LEU A 11 -18.97 -8.28 -11.79
C LEU A 11 -17.78 -7.57 -11.11
N VAL A 12 -17.86 -6.26 -10.92
CA VAL A 12 -16.82 -5.45 -10.25
C VAL A 12 -16.79 -5.70 -8.73
N SER A 13 -17.94 -5.88 -8.08
CA SER A 13 -18.01 -6.12 -6.63
C SER A 13 -17.53 -7.53 -6.24
N LEU A 14 -17.53 -8.46 -7.19
CA LEU A 14 -16.90 -9.77 -7.04
C LEU A 14 -15.38 -9.63 -6.84
N ALA A 15 -14.75 -8.57 -7.37
CA ALA A 15 -13.37 -8.18 -7.05
C ALA A 15 -13.22 -7.75 -5.59
N ALA A 16 -14.16 -6.94 -5.09
CA ALA A 16 -14.12 -6.34 -3.76
C ALA A 16 -14.33 -7.37 -2.63
N LEU A 17 -15.07 -8.45 -2.88
CA LEU A 17 -15.23 -9.53 -1.90
C LEU A 17 -13.91 -10.26 -1.64
N VAL A 18 -12.98 -10.23 -2.60
CA VAL A 18 -11.66 -10.85 -2.47
C VAL A 18 -10.66 -9.94 -1.73
N THR A 19 -10.94 -8.64 -1.62
CA THR A 19 -10.04 -7.65 -0.96
C THR A 19 -10.28 -7.43 0.53
N ALA A 20 -11.41 -7.85 1.10
CA ALA A 20 -11.81 -7.42 2.43
C ALA A 20 -11.07 -8.12 3.60
N GLY A 21 -9.80 -7.73 3.82
CA GLY A 21 -9.00 -8.03 5.02
C GLY A 21 -9.23 -7.06 6.21
N GLY A 22 -10.40 -6.43 6.30
CA GLY A 22 -10.80 -5.52 7.40
C GLY A 22 -11.60 -6.24 8.50
N PRO A 23 -12.19 -5.53 9.50
CA PRO A 23 -12.83 -6.10 10.70
C PRO A 23 -13.99 -7.09 10.47
N ILE A 24 -14.39 -7.33 9.21
CA ILE A 24 -15.28 -8.43 8.79
C ILE A 24 -14.53 -9.78 8.77
N ALA A 25 -13.20 -9.80 8.77
CA ALA A 25 -12.35 -11.00 8.76
C ALA A 25 -12.45 -11.83 10.06
N ALA A 26 -12.87 -11.25 11.18
CA ALA A 26 -13.20 -12.02 12.38
C ALA A 26 -14.42 -12.95 12.17
N ALA A 27 -15.25 -12.68 11.16
CA ALA A 27 -16.30 -13.59 10.71
C ALA A 27 -15.86 -14.47 9.52
N GLY A 28 -14.88 -14.03 8.73
CA GLY A 28 -14.49 -14.66 7.45
C GLY A 28 -13.94 -16.09 7.55
N ALA A 29 -13.21 -16.44 8.63
CA ALA A 29 -12.75 -17.82 8.82
C ALA A 29 -13.88 -18.80 9.19
N ALA A 30 -15.08 -18.29 9.53
CA ALA A 30 -16.27 -19.08 9.84
C ALA A 30 -17.41 -18.93 8.80
N VAL A 31 -17.26 -18.05 7.79
CA VAL A 31 -18.36 -17.60 6.91
C VAL A 31 -18.10 -17.93 5.42
N THR A 32 -17.30 -18.95 5.12
CA THR A 32 -17.34 -19.59 3.78
C THR A 32 -18.67 -20.27 3.46
N VAL A 33 -19.64 -20.30 4.40
CA VAL A 33 -20.94 -20.98 4.23
C VAL A 33 -22.15 -20.03 4.29
N GLY A 34 -22.01 -18.69 4.45
CA GLY A 34 -23.14 -17.91 4.96
C GLY A 34 -23.43 -16.50 4.44
N LEU A 35 -22.76 -15.95 3.42
CA LEU A 35 -23.19 -14.66 2.85
C LEU A 35 -24.25 -14.89 1.77
N SER A 36 -25.48 -14.45 2.03
CA SER A 36 -26.52 -14.45 0.99
C SER A 36 -26.14 -13.44 -0.10
N TRP A 37 -26.24 -13.84 -1.37
CA TRP A 37 -25.94 -13.02 -2.55
C TRP A 37 -26.63 -11.64 -2.56
N ARG A 38 -27.79 -11.50 -1.88
CA ARG A 38 -28.48 -10.22 -1.66
C ARG A 38 -27.66 -9.19 -0.87
N ALA A 39 -26.64 -9.63 -0.13
CA ALA A 39 -25.71 -8.77 0.59
C ALA A 39 -24.58 -8.23 -0.30
N ILE A 40 -24.11 -9.02 -1.28
CA ILE A 40 -23.07 -8.64 -2.24
C ILE A 40 -23.58 -7.54 -3.18
N ILE A 41 -24.84 -7.68 -3.62
CA ILE A 41 -25.51 -6.71 -4.49
C ILE A 41 -25.72 -5.34 -3.83
N LYS A 42 -25.69 -5.25 -2.50
CA LYS A 42 -25.84 -3.99 -1.76
C LYS A 42 -24.52 -3.27 -1.49
N MET A 43 -23.38 -3.82 -1.91
CA MET A 43 -22.09 -3.18 -1.71
C MET A 43 -21.87 -2.06 -2.74
N PRO A 44 -21.33 -0.89 -2.34
CA PRO A 44 -20.89 0.11 -3.30
C PRO A 44 -19.75 -0.46 -4.16
N PRO A 45 -19.71 -0.14 -5.46
CA PRO A 45 -18.68 -0.66 -6.36
C PRO A 45 -17.30 -0.20 -5.90
N ALA A 46 -16.31 -1.10 -5.98
CA ALA A 46 -14.92 -0.76 -5.68
C ALA A 46 -14.29 0.19 -6.71
N ALA A 47 -14.87 0.26 -7.92
CA ALA A 47 -14.43 1.14 -9.01
C ALA A 47 -15.65 1.64 -9.83
N PRO A 48 -16.28 2.76 -9.44
CA PRO A 48 -17.50 3.26 -10.10
C PRO A 48 -17.30 3.56 -11.59
N ASP A 49 -16.10 4.00 -11.99
CA ASP A 49 -15.77 4.32 -13.38
C ASP A 49 -15.70 3.05 -14.25
N LEU A 50 -15.08 1.98 -13.75
CA LEU A 50 -14.98 0.70 -14.45
C LEU A 50 -16.36 0.05 -14.66
N ALA A 51 -17.23 0.11 -13.66
CA ALA A 51 -18.58 -0.44 -13.79
C ALA A 51 -19.43 0.33 -14.81
N ALA A 52 -19.30 1.67 -14.86
CA ALA A 52 -19.98 2.49 -15.86
C ALA A 52 -19.47 2.19 -17.28
N GLU A 53 -18.17 1.94 -17.45
CA GLU A 53 -17.57 1.54 -18.72
C GLU A 53 -18.04 0.17 -19.19
N LEU A 54 -18.00 -0.85 -18.33
CA LEU A 54 -18.48 -2.19 -18.67
C LEU A 54 -19.97 -2.17 -19.04
N ALA A 55 -20.80 -1.39 -18.34
CA ALA A 55 -22.22 -1.25 -18.67
C ALA A 55 -22.45 -0.62 -20.06
N ARG A 56 -21.62 0.36 -20.45
CA ARG A 56 -21.64 0.95 -21.80
C ARG A 56 -21.22 -0.07 -22.87
N ASP A 57 -20.17 -0.83 -22.61
CA ASP A 57 -19.66 -1.85 -23.53
C ASP A 57 -20.72 -2.95 -23.77
N MET A 58 -21.36 -3.44 -22.70
CA MET A 58 -22.45 -4.41 -22.79
C MET A 58 -23.65 -3.87 -23.57
N ALA A 59 -24.01 -2.60 -23.37
CA ALA A 59 -25.10 -1.96 -24.11
C ALA A 59 -24.79 -1.87 -25.61
N ALA A 60 -23.55 -1.54 -25.98
CA ALA A 60 -23.11 -1.49 -27.38
C ALA A 60 -23.20 -2.87 -28.05
N VAL A 61 -22.88 -3.96 -27.32
CA VAL A 61 -23.02 -5.33 -27.84
C VAL A 61 -24.49 -5.66 -28.12
N PHE A 62 -25.41 -5.28 -27.23
CA PHE A 62 -26.85 -5.49 -27.46
C PHE A 62 -27.36 -4.77 -28.69
N ASP A 63 -26.91 -3.54 -28.92
CA ASP A 63 -27.30 -2.75 -30.09
C ASP A 63 -26.73 -3.34 -31.38
N ALA A 64 -25.46 -3.76 -31.38
CA ALA A 64 -24.82 -4.40 -32.52
C ALA A 64 -25.50 -5.72 -32.94
N HIS A 65 -25.97 -6.50 -31.97
CA HIS A 65 -26.63 -7.79 -32.21
C HIS A 65 -28.14 -7.69 -32.35
N ARG A 66 -28.71 -6.47 -32.33
CA ARG A 66 -30.16 -6.22 -32.39
C ARG A 66 -30.93 -7.05 -31.35
N ALA A 67 -30.39 -7.13 -30.13
CA ALA A 67 -30.98 -7.90 -29.04
C ALA A 67 -32.42 -7.43 -28.78
N THR A 68 -33.35 -8.40 -28.67
CA THR A 68 -34.76 -8.12 -28.34
C THR A 68 -34.89 -7.58 -26.91
N ASP A 69 -36.02 -6.95 -26.58
CA ASP A 69 -36.27 -6.47 -25.22
C ASP A 69 -36.22 -7.61 -24.19
N ASP A 70 -36.71 -8.79 -24.57
CA ASP A 70 -36.62 -10.01 -23.76
C ASP A 70 -35.16 -10.40 -23.52
N GLN A 71 -34.32 -10.40 -24.56
CA GLN A 71 -32.89 -10.70 -24.42
C GLN A 71 -32.15 -9.67 -23.57
N ARG A 72 -32.46 -8.37 -23.74
CA ARG A 72 -31.89 -7.30 -22.93
C ARG A 72 -32.25 -7.40 -21.45
N ALA A 73 -33.39 -8.01 -21.14
CA ALA A 73 -33.80 -8.32 -19.78
C ALA A 73 -33.19 -9.64 -19.26
N LEU A 74 -33.01 -10.63 -20.15
CA LEU A 74 -32.58 -11.98 -19.80
C LEU A 74 -31.08 -12.09 -19.57
N ILE A 75 -30.24 -11.42 -20.37
CA ILE A 75 -28.78 -11.50 -20.23
C ILE A 75 -28.29 -11.06 -18.84
N PRO A 76 -28.73 -9.93 -18.26
CA PRO A 76 -28.45 -9.60 -16.86
C PRO A 76 -28.81 -10.71 -15.87
N GLN A 77 -29.98 -11.34 -16.04
CA GLN A 77 -30.43 -12.44 -15.18
C GLN A 77 -29.56 -13.69 -15.35
N MET A 78 -29.11 -13.98 -16.57
CA MET A 78 -28.15 -15.05 -16.83
C MET A 78 -26.82 -14.78 -16.12
N VAL A 79 -26.34 -13.53 -16.13
CA VAL A 79 -25.10 -13.18 -15.42
C VAL A 79 -25.29 -13.40 -13.92
N GLU A 80 -26.37 -12.87 -13.34
CA GLU A 80 -26.69 -13.02 -11.92
C GLU A 80 -26.84 -14.50 -11.51
N ALA A 81 -27.50 -15.31 -12.34
CA ALA A 81 -27.72 -16.74 -12.07
C ALA A 81 -26.43 -17.58 -12.18
N ALA A 82 -25.45 -17.10 -12.93
CA ALA A 82 -24.21 -17.82 -13.22
C ALA A 82 -22.96 -17.11 -12.68
N LEU A 83 -23.09 -16.18 -11.73
CA LEU A 83 -21.93 -15.48 -11.16
C LEU A 83 -20.92 -16.50 -10.58
N PRO A 84 -19.68 -16.53 -11.08
CA PRO A 84 -18.70 -17.52 -10.65
C PRO A 84 -18.20 -17.21 -9.25
N ALA A 85 -17.99 -18.24 -8.42
CA ALA A 85 -17.31 -18.07 -7.14
C ALA A 85 -15.82 -17.71 -7.36
N PRO A 86 -15.15 -17.05 -6.40
CA PRO A 86 -13.72 -16.75 -6.51
C PRO A 86 -12.85 -17.95 -6.86
N ALA A 87 -13.11 -19.12 -6.25
CA ALA A 87 -12.40 -20.37 -6.55
C ALA A 87 -12.57 -20.83 -8.01
N THR A 88 -13.74 -20.58 -8.60
CA THR A 88 -14.07 -20.89 -10.00
C THR A 88 -13.26 -20.00 -10.95
N ILE A 89 -13.15 -18.70 -10.66
CA ILE A 89 -12.34 -17.73 -11.44
C ILE A 89 -10.86 -18.12 -11.43
N ILE A 90 -10.34 -18.54 -10.28
CA ILE A 90 -8.96 -19.03 -10.13
C ILE A 90 -8.78 -20.38 -10.83
N GLY A 91 -9.76 -21.29 -10.74
CA GLY A 91 -9.79 -22.56 -11.49
C GLY A 91 -9.73 -22.36 -12.99
N ALA A 92 -10.39 -21.33 -13.50
CA ALA A 92 -10.32 -20.90 -14.89
C ALA A 92 -8.98 -20.23 -15.26
N ARG A 93 -8.03 -20.07 -14.34
CA ARG A 93 -6.72 -19.44 -14.57
C ARG A 93 -6.81 -18.03 -15.17
N LEU A 94 -7.82 -17.26 -14.76
CA LEU A 94 -8.11 -15.92 -15.29
C LEU A 94 -8.38 -15.92 -16.81
N ASP A 95 -8.76 -17.06 -17.38
CA ASP A 95 -9.17 -17.18 -18.77
C ASP A 95 -10.67 -16.91 -18.92
N ALA A 96 -11.01 -15.87 -19.68
CA ALA A 96 -12.40 -15.42 -19.85
C ALA A 96 -13.25 -16.49 -20.54
N GLU A 97 -12.72 -17.19 -21.54
CA GLU A 97 -13.43 -18.24 -22.28
C GLU A 97 -13.79 -19.42 -21.35
N THR A 98 -12.81 -19.90 -20.58
CA THR A 98 -13.01 -20.98 -19.60
C THR A 98 -14.03 -20.58 -18.53
N LEU A 99 -13.97 -19.33 -18.07
CA LEU A 99 -14.91 -18.82 -17.08
C LEU A 99 -16.34 -18.74 -17.63
N ILE A 100 -16.51 -18.23 -18.85
CA ILE A 100 -17.83 -18.16 -19.50
C ILE A 100 -18.40 -19.55 -19.72
N ALA A 101 -17.59 -20.53 -20.15
CA ALA A 101 -18.04 -21.91 -20.30
C ALA A 101 -18.56 -22.50 -18.97
N GLN A 102 -17.91 -22.17 -17.85
CA GLN A 102 -18.36 -22.58 -16.51
C GLN A 102 -19.65 -21.84 -16.10
N MET A 103 -19.76 -20.55 -16.41
CA MET A 103 -20.98 -19.78 -16.18
C MET A 103 -22.15 -20.36 -16.99
N GLU A 104 -21.95 -20.69 -18.27
CA GLU A 104 -22.96 -21.33 -19.12
C GLU A 104 -23.41 -22.69 -18.55
N ALA A 105 -22.48 -23.48 -18.01
CA ALA A 105 -22.79 -24.76 -17.39
C ALA A 105 -23.62 -24.63 -16.10
N ALA A 106 -23.53 -23.49 -15.41
CA ALA A 106 -24.31 -23.20 -14.20
C ALA A 106 -25.75 -22.76 -14.51
N LEU A 107 -26.07 -22.40 -15.76
CA LEU A 107 -27.41 -21.96 -16.15
C LEU A 107 -28.38 -23.15 -16.24
N THR A 108 -29.37 -23.19 -15.35
CA THR A 108 -30.37 -24.28 -15.29
C THR A 108 -31.69 -23.95 -15.98
N ASP A 109 -32.03 -22.67 -16.16
CA ASP A 109 -33.28 -22.26 -16.78
C ASP A 109 -33.32 -22.63 -18.28
N ARG A 110 -34.47 -23.13 -18.74
CA ARG A 110 -34.68 -23.50 -20.14
C ARG A 110 -34.50 -22.31 -21.09
N GLU A 111 -34.93 -21.11 -20.68
CA GLU A 111 -34.82 -19.90 -21.52
C GLU A 111 -33.37 -19.41 -21.62
N HIS A 112 -32.58 -19.57 -20.56
CA HIS A 112 -31.14 -19.26 -20.56
C HIS A 112 -30.37 -20.14 -21.55
N ARG A 113 -30.79 -21.40 -21.69
CA ARG A 113 -30.10 -22.42 -22.50
C ARG A 113 -30.45 -22.40 -23.99
N LEU A 114 -31.28 -21.45 -24.44
CA LEU A 114 -31.56 -21.27 -25.87
C LEU A 114 -30.26 -20.85 -26.60
N PRO A 115 -29.93 -21.44 -27.77
CA PRO A 115 -28.68 -21.16 -28.48
C PRO A 115 -28.44 -19.68 -28.77
N ALA A 116 -29.51 -18.95 -29.12
CA ALA A 116 -29.43 -17.51 -29.37
C ALA A 116 -29.04 -16.72 -28.10
N ASN A 117 -29.53 -17.13 -26.94
CA ASN A 117 -29.28 -16.47 -25.66
C ASN A 117 -27.88 -16.77 -25.15
N LEU A 118 -27.42 -18.03 -25.25
CA LEU A 118 -26.03 -18.40 -24.93
C LEU A 118 -25.02 -17.68 -25.84
N THR A 119 -25.33 -17.56 -27.14
CA THR A 119 -24.47 -16.83 -28.09
C THR A 119 -24.37 -15.36 -27.71
N LEU A 120 -25.50 -14.71 -27.42
CA LEU A 120 -25.52 -13.31 -27.00
C LEU A 120 -24.85 -13.11 -25.63
N PHE A 121 -25.06 -14.04 -24.69
CA PHE A 121 -24.43 -14.05 -23.36
C PHE A 121 -22.91 -14.06 -23.48
N ARG A 122 -22.35 -15.02 -24.23
CA ARG A 122 -20.91 -15.13 -24.47
C ARG A 122 -20.35 -13.89 -25.14
N THR A 123 -21.01 -13.42 -26.20
CA THR A 123 -20.55 -12.24 -26.96
C THR A 123 -20.59 -10.96 -26.12
N THR A 124 -21.52 -10.88 -25.17
CA THR A 124 -21.64 -9.75 -24.24
C THR A 124 -20.60 -9.82 -23.12
N LEU A 125 -20.38 -10.99 -22.53
CA LEU A 125 -19.48 -11.16 -21.38
C LEU A 125 -18.00 -11.25 -21.75
N HIS A 126 -17.67 -11.81 -22.91
CA HIS A 126 -16.27 -12.08 -23.26
C HIS A 126 -15.39 -10.82 -23.22
N PRO A 127 -15.77 -9.69 -23.86
CA PRO A 127 -14.97 -8.46 -23.78
C PRO A 127 -14.89 -7.91 -22.35
N ALA A 128 -16.02 -7.95 -21.61
CA ALA A 128 -16.11 -7.43 -20.25
C ALA A 128 -15.22 -8.21 -19.27
N LEU A 129 -15.28 -9.55 -19.30
CA LEU A 129 -14.46 -10.42 -18.46
C LEU A 129 -13.00 -10.38 -18.88
N THR A 130 -12.69 -10.36 -20.18
CA THR A 130 -11.30 -10.23 -20.66
C THR A 130 -10.66 -8.95 -20.13
N ARG A 131 -11.39 -7.83 -20.19
CA ARG A 131 -10.91 -6.55 -19.67
C ARG A 131 -10.71 -6.58 -18.17
N LEU A 132 -11.68 -7.11 -17.42
CA LEU A 132 -11.63 -7.21 -15.96
C LEU A 132 -10.48 -8.12 -15.50
N LEU A 133 -10.32 -9.30 -16.13
CA LEU A 133 -9.31 -10.30 -15.77
C LEU A 133 -7.88 -9.86 -16.13
N ASN A 134 -7.72 -8.96 -17.11
CA ASN A 134 -6.42 -8.38 -17.48
C ASN A 134 -6.09 -7.07 -16.73
N ASP A 135 -7.01 -6.56 -15.92
CA ASP A 135 -6.76 -5.36 -15.12
C ASP A 135 -5.74 -5.67 -14.00
N PRO A 136 -4.58 -4.98 -13.94
CA PRO A 136 -3.55 -5.24 -12.95
C PRO A 136 -3.99 -5.02 -11.50
N ASP A 137 -4.92 -4.10 -11.27
CA ASP A 137 -5.42 -3.83 -9.94
C ASP A 137 -6.44 -4.88 -9.53
N PHE A 138 -7.31 -5.31 -10.46
CA PHE A 138 -8.18 -6.47 -10.24
C PHE A 138 -7.38 -7.76 -9.95
N THR A 139 -6.33 -8.05 -10.70
CA THR A 139 -5.51 -9.26 -10.47
C THR A 139 -4.76 -9.24 -9.14
N LYS A 140 -4.21 -8.08 -8.73
CA LYS A 140 -3.62 -7.91 -7.38
C LYS A 140 -4.64 -8.17 -6.29
N THR A 141 -5.89 -7.76 -6.49
CA THR A 141 -6.95 -7.99 -5.51
C THR A 141 -7.33 -9.45 -5.32
N LEU A 142 -7.05 -10.33 -6.30
CA LEU A 142 -7.35 -11.76 -6.22
C LEU A 142 -6.33 -12.60 -5.44
N ALA A 143 -5.18 -12.03 -5.07
CA ALA A 143 -4.06 -12.76 -4.45
C ALA A 143 -4.44 -13.55 -3.18
N PRO A 144 -5.27 -13.04 -2.24
CA PRO A 144 -5.64 -13.80 -1.04
C PRO A 144 -6.51 -15.04 -1.34
N ALA A 145 -7.45 -14.95 -2.29
CA ALA A 145 -8.26 -16.11 -2.69
C ALA A 145 -7.45 -17.10 -3.54
N PHE A 146 -6.50 -16.62 -4.34
CA PHE A 146 -5.55 -17.47 -5.07
C PHE A 146 -4.79 -18.38 -4.10
N MET A 147 -4.30 -17.82 -2.98
CA MET A 147 -3.64 -18.58 -1.92
C MET A 147 -4.56 -19.64 -1.28
N ALA A 148 -5.83 -19.30 -1.01
CA ALA A 148 -6.80 -20.26 -0.46
C ALA A 148 -7.13 -21.41 -1.43
N GLY A 149 -7.32 -21.10 -2.72
CA GLY A 149 -7.59 -22.11 -3.76
C GLY A 149 -6.40 -22.99 -4.10
N VAL A 150 -5.17 -22.49 -3.92
CA VAL A 150 -3.95 -23.30 -3.99
C VAL A 150 -3.89 -24.27 -2.81
N ILE A 151 -4.23 -23.83 -1.59
CA ILE A 151 -4.25 -24.68 -0.38
C ILE A 151 -5.27 -25.82 -0.52
N GLU A 152 -6.47 -25.57 -1.03
CA GLU A 152 -7.51 -26.60 -1.23
C GLU A 152 -7.08 -27.68 -2.25
N ARG A 153 -6.27 -27.33 -3.25
CA ARG A 153 -5.72 -28.28 -4.23
C ARG A 153 -4.50 -29.06 -3.73
N LEU A 154 -3.92 -28.69 -2.58
CA LEU A 154 -2.80 -29.43 -1.97
C LEU A 154 -3.27 -30.76 -1.33
N ASP A 155 -4.56 -30.91 -1.02
CA ASP A 155 -5.10 -32.13 -0.38
C ASP A 155 -5.14 -33.37 -1.31
N GLY A 156 -4.94 -33.18 -2.62
CA GLY A 156 -4.92 -34.26 -3.62
C GLY A 156 -3.53 -34.66 -4.14
N LEU A 157 -2.45 -34.05 -3.66
CA LEU A 157 -1.08 -34.30 -4.16
C LEU A 157 -0.34 -35.34 -3.32
N ASP A 158 0.53 -36.11 -3.96
CA ASP A 158 1.45 -37.00 -3.25
C ASP A 158 2.41 -36.20 -2.34
N GLU A 159 2.90 -36.87 -1.29
CA GLU A 159 3.64 -36.24 -0.20
C GLU A 159 4.96 -35.59 -0.66
N THR A 160 5.56 -36.10 -1.73
CA THR A 160 6.83 -35.60 -2.28
C THR A 160 6.61 -34.32 -3.09
N THR A 161 5.55 -34.30 -3.90
CA THR A 161 5.13 -33.14 -4.68
C THR A 161 4.58 -32.05 -3.76
N ARG A 162 3.82 -32.44 -2.72
CA ARG A 162 3.39 -31.56 -1.64
C ARG A 162 4.57 -30.96 -0.88
N ALA A 163 5.60 -31.74 -0.53
CA ALA A 163 6.80 -31.22 0.13
C ALA A 163 7.61 -30.28 -0.77
N THR A 164 7.67 -30.56 -2.07
CA THR A 164 8.37 -29.70 -3.05
C THR A 164 7.61 -28.39 -3.28
N LEU A 165 6.29 -28.44 -3.44
CA LEU A 165 5.43 -27.26 -3.55
C LEU A 165 5.35 -26.47 -2.24
N LEU A 166 5.31 -27.12 -1.08
CA LEU A 166 5.43 -26.45 0.22
C LEU A 166 6.83 -25.86 0.42
N GLY A 167 7.88 -26.44 -0.17
CA GLY A 167 9.22 -25.86 -0.21
C GLY A 167 9.28 -24.57 -1.05
N VAL A 168 8.56 -24.54 -2.18
CA VAL A 168 8.44 -23.35 -3.05
C VAL A 168 7.49 -22.30 -2.45
N LEU A 169 6.37 -22.72 -1.84
CA LEU A 169 5.40 -21.84 -1.15
C LEU A 169 5.90 -21.36 0.21
N ARG A 170 6.87 -22.04 0.86
CA ARG A 170 7.53 -21.60 2.11
C ARG A 170 8.30 -20.29 1.95
N VAL A 171 8.63 -19.90 0.72
CA VAL A 171 9.26 -18.61 0.45
C VAL A 171 8.27 -17.46 0.65
N GLU A 172 6.96 -17.69 0.47
CA GLU A 172 5.92 -16.66 0.62
C GLU A 172 5.08 -16.81 1.89
N ALA A 173 4.87 -18.03 2.40
CA ALA A 173 4.18 -18.31 3.66
C ALA A 173 5.15 -18.32 4.87
N LYS A 174 5.90 -17.22 5.08
CA LYS A 174 6.74 -17.08 6.27
C LYS A 174 5.87 -16.83 7.50
N MET A 175 5.68 -17.90 8.28
CA MET A 175 5.25 -17.93 9.70
C MET A 175 4.49 -16.68 10.17
N ASP A 176 3.16 -16.76 10.23
CA ASP A 176 2.39 -15.91 11.12
C ASP A 176 2.80 -16.22 12.57
N LEU A 177 3.88 -15.58 13.02
CA LEU A 177 4.20 -15.49 14.44
C LEU A 177 2.99 -14.88 15.13
N LEU A 178 2.44 -15.60 16.10
CA LEU A 178 1.33 -15.12 16.92
C LEU A 178 1.73 -13.80 17.59
N PRO A 179 0.76 -12.93 17.93
CA PRO A 179 1.03 -11.70 18.68
C PRO A 179 1.91 -12.00 19.91
N GLY A 180 3.06 -11.31 20.03
CA GLY A 180 4.04 -11.51 21.10
C GLY A 180 5.26 -12.37 20.73
N GLN A 181 5.09 -13.39 19.90
CA GLN A 181 6.19 -14.29 19.51
C GLN A 181 7.29 -13.57 18.70
N PHE A 182 6.91 -12.55 17.93
CA PHE A 182 7.86 -11.71 17.20
C PHE A 182 8.82 -10.97 18.13
N ALA A 183 8.28 -10.34 19.17
CA ALA A 183 9.09 -9.59 20.13
C ALA A 183 10.01 -10.52 20.94
N GLU A 184 9.51 -11.71 21.29
CA GLU A 184 10.29 -12.72 22.02
C GLU A 184 11.42 -13.30 21.17
N LEU A 185 11.18 -13.56 19.88
CA LEU A 185 12.22 -14.02 18.95
C LEU A 185 13.28 -12.95 18.71
N LEU A 186 12.91 -11.67 18.60
CA LEU A 186 13.87 -10.55 18.51
C LEU A 186 14.73 -10.38 19.76
N GLN A 187 14.29 -10.89 20.91
CA GLN A 187 15.09 -10.89 22.15
C GLN A 187 16.04 -12.09 22.23
N ASN A 188 15.78 -13.16 21.47
CA ASN A 188 16.47 -14.44 21.56
C ASN A 188 17.10 -14.86 20.22
N LEU A 189 17.61 -13.91 19.43
CA LEU A 189 18.19 -14.16 18.10
C LEU A 189 19.35 -15.18 18.14
N ASN A 190 20.11 -15.22 19.23
CA ASN A 190 21.20 -16.18 19.43
C ASN A 190 20.73 -17.65 19.48
N ARG A 191 19.46 -17.90 19.84
CA ARG A 191 18.86 -19.23 19.94
C ARG A 191 17.90 -19.52 18.78
N ALA A 192 17.63 -18.56 17.92
CA ALA A 192 16.74 -18.73 16.79
C ALA A 192 17.33 -19.70 15.76
N SER A 193 16.49 -20.58 15.21
CA SER A 193 16.85 -21.47 14.09
C SER A 193 16.98 -20.69 12.79
N ARG A 194 17.59 -21.29 11.76
CA ARG A 194 17.67 -20.70 10.40
C ARG A 194 16.30 -20.23 9.91
N ASP A 195 15.31 -21.11 9.94
CA ASP A 195 13.93 -20.82 9.50
C ASP A 195 13.33 -19.62 10.26
N GLN A 196 13.60 -19.51 11.58
CA GLN A 196 13.13 -18.38 12.40
C GLN A 196 13.84 -17.07 12.03
N LEU A 197 15.15 -17.11 11.77
CA LEU A 197 15.89 -15.94 11.30
C LEU A 197 15.39 -15.50 9.92
N GLU A 198 15.13 -16.43 9.01
CA GLU A 198 14.57 -16.13 7.69
C GLU A 198 13.16 -15.55 7.77
N ALA A 199 12.33 -16.05 8.71
CA ALA A 199 11.01 -15.50 8.98
C ALA A 199 11.09 -14.05 9.50
N LEU A 200 11.98 -13.76 10.45
CA LEU A 200 12.24 -12.40 10.92
C LEU A 200 12.76 -11.49 9.79
N ALA A 201 13.69 -12.01 8.98
CA ALA A 201 14.31 -11.27 7.89
C ALA A 201 13.29 -10.87 6.81
N ALA A 202 12.29 -11.70 6.51
CA ALA A 202 11.23 -11.29 5.59
C ALA A 202 10.30 -10.23 6.17
N ARG A 203 10.05 -10.22 7.48
CA ARG A 203 9.23 -9.16 8.10
C ARG A 203 9.91 -7.80 8.01
N PHE A 204 11.25 -7.79 8.06
CA PHE A 204 12.06 -6.60 7.79
C PHE A 204 12.42 -6.42 6.31
N GLU A 205 11.93 -7.30 5.43
CA GLU A 205 12.21 -7.26 3.98
C GLU A 205 13.71 -7.14 3.65
N ILE A 206 14.56 -7.83 4.42
CA ILE A 206 16.01 -7.86 4.19
C ILE A 206 16.26 -8.53 2.83
N ALA A 207 17.04 -7.88 1.96
CA ALA A 207 17.40 -8.41 0.66
C ALA A 207 18.46 -9.53 0.80
N GLY A 208 18.45 -10.50 -0.13
CA GLY A 208 19.50 -11.54 -0.19
C GLY A 208 19.56 -12.49 1.01
N VAL A 209 18.44 -12.68 1.73
CA VAL A 209 18.39 -13.51 2.96
C VAL A 209 19.03 -14.89 2.78
N TYR A 210 18.79 -15.53 1.64
CA TYR A 210 19.27 -16.88 1.34
C TYR A 210 20.80 -16.94 1.12
N ASP A 211 21.42 -15.82 0.76
CA ASP A 211 22.85 -15.71 0.52
C ASP A 211 23.64 -15.38 1.81
N LEU A 212 22.95 -14.91 2.84
CA LEU A 212 23.56 -14.55 4.12
C LEU A 212 23.84 -15.77 4.99
N SER A 213 25.04 -15.83 5.55
CA SER A 213 25.36 -16.79 6.61
C SER A 213 24.51 -16.55 7.86
N ASP A 214 24.37 -17.58 8.67
CA ASP A 214 23.67 -17.53 9.95
C ASP A 214 24.17 -16.46 10.92
N ALA A 215 25.48 -16.19 10.89
CA ALA A 215 26.10 -15.15 11.70
C ALA A 215 25.76 -13.75 11.15
N ALA A 216 25.88 -13.56 9.84
CA ALA A 216 25.54 -12.30 9.17
C ALA A 216 24.05 -11.95 9.33
N LEU A 217 23.17 -12.95 9.19
CA LEU A 217 21.73 -12.75 9.34
C LEU A 217 21.34 -12.36 10.77
N ARG A 218 22.00 -12.95 11.78
CA ARG A 218 21.80 -12.54 13.19
C ARG A 218 22.28 -11.13 13.45
N GLN A 219 23.43 -10.73 12.89
CA GLN A 219 23.95 -9.38 13.03
C GLN A 219 23.00 -8.33 12.44
N GLU A 220 22.52 -8.55 11.21
CA GLU A 220 21.53 -7.67 10.56
C GLU A 220 20.22 -7.58 11.37
N LEU A 221 19.73 -8.71 11.86
CA LEU A 221 18.51 -8.75 12.66
C LEU A 221 18.66 -8.09 14.02
N ASP A 222 19.85 -8.10 14.62
CA ASP A 222 20.10 -7.47 15.92
C ASP A 222 20.02 -5.94 15.79
N ILE A 223 20.63 -5.38 14.74
CA ILE A 223 20.53 -3.94 14.43
C ILE A 223 19.06 -3.55 14.19
N ARG A 224 18.31 -4.34 13.41
CA ARG A 224 16.86 -4.11 13.19
C ARG A 224 16.03 -4.24 14.47
N ALA A 225 16.42 -5.13 15.38
CA ALA A 225 15.74 -5.31 16.66
C ALA A 225 15.91 -4.08 17.57
N GLU A 226 17.08 -3.45 17.56
CA GLU A 226 17.32 -2.19 18.29
C GLU A 226 16.44 -1.06 17.77
N ASP A 227 16.43 -0.84 16.45
CA ASP A 227 15.61 0.19 15.82
C ASP A 227 14.11 -0.07 16.04
N TRP A 228 13.66 -1.34 15.98
CA TRP A 228 12.29 -1.73 16.31
C TRP A 228 11.92 -1.40 17.76
N ARG A 229 12.83 -1.63 18.72
CA ARG A 229 12.60 -1.29 20.14
C ARG A 229 12.52 0.22 20.34
N ALA A 230 13.34 1.00 19.62
CA ALA A 230 13.30 2.45 19.65
C ALA A 230 11.95 2.98 19.15
N LEU A 231 11.55 2.58 17.94
CA LEU A 231 10.27 2.95 17.35
C LEU A 231 9.08 2.52 18.22
N ARG A 232 9.13 1.31 18.81
CA ARG A 232 8.08 0.85 19.73
C ARG A 232 7.93 1.76 20.96
N ARG A 233 9.05 2.24 21.52
CA ARG A 233 9.00 3.20 22.66
C ARG A 233 8.39 4.52 22.24
N GLU A 234 8.73 4.99 21.05
CA GLU A 234 8.17 6.23 20.52
C GLU A 234 6.68 6.13 20.27
N ILE A 235 6.23 5.03 19.63
CA ILE A 235 4.80 4.74 19.44
C ILE A 235 4.06 4.68 20.78
N ALA A 236 4.66 4.03 21.79
CA ALA A 236 4.07 3.96 23.13
C ALA A 236 4.06 5.32 23.87
N ALA A 237 4.90 6.27 23.44
CA ALA A 237 5.03 7.59 24.03
C ALA A 237 4.24 8.67 23.30
N ILE A 238 3.45 8.33 22.26
CA ILE A 238 2.54 9.27 21.60
C ILE A 238 1.52 9.75 22.65
N PRO A 239 1.58 11.01 23.12
CA PRO A 239 0.66 11.51 24.12
C PRO A 239 -0.75 11.58 23.55
N GLU A 240 -1.75 11.58 24.42
CA GLU A 240 -3.15 11.81 24.06
C GLU A 240 -3.36 13.31 23.74
N THR A 241 -2.86 13.72 22.58
CA THR A 241 -2.92 15.07 21.97
C THR A 241 -4.35 15.62 21.86
N TRP A 242 -5.33 14.72 21.92
CA TRP A 242 -6.77 14.95 22.08
C TRP A 242 -7.10 16.01 23.15
N LYS A 243 -6.33 16.09 24.25
CA LYS A 243 -6.57 17.09 25.31
C LYS A 243 -6.21 18.52 24.88
N GLN A 244 -5.12 18.69 24.13
CA GLN A 244 -4.69 20.02 23.67
C GLN A 244 -5.64 20.54 22.58
N LEU A 245 -6.01 19.69 21.63
CA LEU A 245 -6.95 20.03 20.56
C LEU A 245 -8.34 20.38 21.11
N SER A 246 -8.84 19.59 22.08
CA SER A 246 -10.13 19.86 22.73
C SER A 246 -10.13 21.19 23.49
N ASN A 247 -9.04 21.54 24.18
CA ASN A 247 -8.91 22.82 24.88
C ASN A 247 -8.92 24.01 23.92
N LEU A 248 -8.19 23.93 22.79
CA LEU A 248 -8.15 24.99 21.79
C LEU A 248 -9.52 25.20 21.11
N LYS A 249 -10.22 24.11 20.77
CA LYS A 249 -11.58 24.18 20.21
C LYS A 249 -12.57 24.79 21.20
N GLY A 250 -12.46 24.45 22.49
CA GLY A 250 -13.27 25.05 23.56
C GLY A 250 -13.00 26.55 23.73
N ALA A 251 -11.74 26.97 23.67
CA ALA A 251 -11.36 28.38 23.73
C ALA A 251 -11.87 29.16 22.51
N ALA A 252 -11.77 28.57 21.30
CA ALA A 252 -12.28 29.18 20.08
C ALA A 252 -13.79 29.39 20.15
N GLN A 253 -14.54 28.41 20.69
CA GLN A 253 -15.98 28.55 20.90
C GLN A 253 -16.30 29.67 21.89
N ALA A 254 -15.58 29.77 23.01
CA ALA A 254 -15.78 30.85 23.98
C ALA A 254 -15.45 32.25 23.42
N ALA A 255 -14.43 32.36 22.56
CA ALA A 255 -14.10 33.60 21.87
C ALA A 255 -15.17 33.98 20.83
N PHE A 256 -15.71 32.99 20.11
CA PHE A 256 -16.81 33.16 19.17
C PHE A 256 -18.08 33.64 19.86
N ASP A 257 -18.47 32.98 20.96
CA ASP A 257 -19.65 33.35 21.77
C ASP A 257 -19.51 34.77 22.36
N ALA A 258 -18.29 35.23 22.58
CA ALA A 258 -17.98 36.59 23.04
C ALA A 258 -17.79 37.62 21.91
N GLY A 259 -17.92 37.22 20.64
CA GLY A 259 -17.79 38.10 19.48
C GLY A 259 -16.35 38.57 19.17
N ARG A 260 -15.33 37.89 19.70
CA ARG A 260 -13.90 38.23 19.49
C ARG A 260 -13.34 37.45 18.30
N LEU A 261 -13.66 37.90 17.09
CA LEU A 261 -13.40 37.14 15.86
C LEU A 261 -11.91 37.02 15.53
N GLU A 262 -11.09 38.02 15.85
CA GLU A 262 -9.64 37.94 15.68
C GLU A 262 -9.04 36.83 16.56
N GLU A 263 -9.50 36.72 17.81
CA GLU A 263 -9.07 35.65 18.73
C GLU A 263 -9.54 34.27 18.24
N VAL A 264 -10.73 34.18 17.62
CA VAL A 264 -11.21 32.94 16.99
C VAL A 264 -10.29 32.53 15.85
N GLU A 265 -9.90 33.46 14.98
CA GLU A 265 -9.01 33.18 13.85
C GLU A 265 -7.64 32.68 14.33
N GLU A 266 -7.05 33.35 15.33
CA GLU A 266 -5.78 32.92 15.96
C GLU A 266 -5.89 31.53 16.59
N LEU A 267 -6.98 31.25 17.31
CA LEU A 267 -7.20 29.94 17.95
C LEU A 267 -7.42 28.83 16.93
N LEU A 268 -8.15 29.10 15.83
CA LEU A 268 -8.37 28.12 14.76
C LEU A 268 -7.09 27.88 13.94
N ALA A 269 -6.26 28.89 13.71
CA ALA A 269 -4.94 28.72 13.10
C ALA A 269 -4.06 27.77 13.95
N ARG A 270 -4.06 27.94 15.27
CA ARG A 270 -3.35 27.04 16.21
C ARG A 270 -3.94 25.63 16.25
N VAL A 271 -5.26 25.49 16.12
CA VAL A 271 -5.91 24.18 15.98
C VAL A 271 -5.40 23.49 14.71
N HIS A 272 -5.36 24.19 13.59
CA HIS A 272 -4.89 23.65 12.32
C HIS A 272 -3.41 23.24 12.37
N GLU A 273 -2.55 24.07 12.97
CA GLU A 273 -1.13 23.77 13.19
C GLU A 273 -0.94 22.49 14.01
N VAL A 274 -1.69 22.31 15.11
CA VAL A 274 -1.63 21.08 15.92
C VAL A 274 -2.10 19.87 15.13
N GLU A 275 -3.16 19.99 14.33
CA GLU A 275 -3.65 18.89 13.48
C GLU A 275 -2.62 18.50 12.39
N LEU A 276 -1.90 19.48 11.82
CA LEU A 276 -0.80 19.21 10.90
C LEU A 276 0.39 18.54 11.60
N GLU A 277 0.77 18.99 12.79
CA GLU A 277 1.84 18.37 13.58
C GLU A 277 1.53 16.89 13.88
N GLU A 278 0.28 16.59 14.25
CA GLU A 278 -0.16 15.21 14.45
C GLU A 278 -0.08 14.38 13.16
N ALA A 279 -0.53 14.95 12.05
CA ALA A 279 -0.47 14.28 10.75
C ALA A 279 0.97 14.03 10.30
N ALA A 280 1.86 15.01 10.49
CA ALA A 280 3.28 14.92 10.18
C ALA A 280 3.96 13.86 11.05
N ARG A 281 3.72 13.86 12.36
CA ARG A 281 4.25 12.84 13.27
C ARG A 281 3.76 11.43 12.91
N SER A 282 2.50 11.30 12.52
CA SER A 282 1.98 10.02 12.01
C SER A 282 2.69 9.58 10.72
N ALA A 283 2.98 10.52 9.81
CA ALA A 283 3.73 10.25 8.58
C ALA A 283 5.19 9.86 8.88
N GLU A 284 5.85 10.51 9.84
CA GLU A 284 7.20 10.19 10.31
C GLU A 284 7.29 8.77 10.85
N LEU A 285 6.38 8.37 11.75
CA LEU A 285 6.33 7.00 12.28
C LEU A 285 6.10 5.96 11.19
N ARG A 286 5.28 6.29 10.18
CA ARG A 286 5.06 5.43 9.00
C ARG A 286 6.31 5.37 8.13
N ALA A 287 7.05 6.47 8.01
CA ALA A 287 8.32 6.52 7.28
C ALA A 287 9.39 5.67 7.98
N GLU A 288 9.54 5.79 9.30
CA GLU A 288 10.46 4.94 10.08
C GLU A 288 10.10 3.46 10.01
N THR A 289 8.79 3.14 10.04
CA THR A 289 8.31 1.77 9.81
C THR A 289 8.68 1.28 8.39
N ALA A 290 8.57 2.14 7.38
CA ALA A 290 8.98 1.81 6.02
C ALA A 290 10.51 1.61 5.92
N LEU A 291 11.30 2.44 6.60
CA LEU A 291 12.76 2.30 6.69
C LEU A 291 13.18 1.00 7.37
N LEU A 292 12.51 0.59 8.45
CA LEU A 292 12.72 -0.72 9.09
C LEU A 292 12.52 -1.89 8.12
N ARG A 293 11.68 -1.70 7.10
CA ARG A 293 11.40 -2.67 6.03
C ARG A 293 12.25 -2.44 4.77
N GLY A 294 13.26 -1.57 4.83
CA GLY A 294 14.08 -1.23 3.67
C GLY A 294 13.35 -0.47 2.56
N ARG A 295 12.10 -0.02 2.78
CA ARG A 295 11.28 0.69 1.79
C ARG A 295 11.59 2.18 1.77
N VAL A 296 12.81 2.51 1.36
CA VAL A 296 13.35 3.88 1.41
C VAL A 296 12.52 4.85 0.55
N ASP A 297 12.07 4.44 -0.64
CA ASP A 297 11.25 5.30 -1.50
C ASP A 297 9.89 5.64 -0.87
N GLN A 298 9.28 4.68 -0.18
CA GLN A 298 8.04 4.91 0.54
C GLN A 298 8.25 5.89 1.71
N ALA A 299 9.35 5.73 2.45
CA ALA A 299 9.71 6.66 3.53
C ALA A 299 9.95 8.07 3.00
N PHE A 300 10.69 8.21 1.90
CA PHE A 300 10.90 9.48 1.21
C PHE A 300 9.58 10.18 0.89
N THR A 301 8.64 9.50 0.21
CA THR A 301 7.35 10.10 -0.17
C THR A 301 6.53 10.55 1.03
N LEU A 302 6.55 9.79 2.14
CA LEU A 302 5.84 10.13 3.37
C LEU A 302 6.42 11.40 4.01
N LEU A 303 7.75 11.48 4.12
CA LEU A 303 8.45 12.64 4.70
C LEU A 303 8.32 13.88 3.82
N ASP A 304 8.42 13.73 2.50
CA ASP A 304 8.29 14.84 1.56
C ASP A 304 6.89 15.45 1.59
N SER A 305 5.86 14.60 1.61
CA SER A 305 4.46 15.02 1.75
C SER A 305 4.19 15.68 3.11
N ALA A 306 4.78 15.14 4.19
CA ALA A 306 4.65 15.71 5.52
C ALA A 306 5.25 17.12 5.60
N ALA A 307 6.46 17.31 5.08
CA ALA A 307 7.11 18.62 5.04
C ALA A 307 6.28 19.65 4.24
N ASP A 308 5.75 19.27 3.07
CA ASP A 308 4.98 20.18 2.23
C ASP A 308 3.62 20.58 2.80
N SER A 309 3.05 19.75 3.69
CA SER A 309 1.77 20.08 4.35
C SER A 309 1.80 21.39 5.15
N PHE A 310 2.97 21.80 5.65
CA PHE A 310 3.13 23.03 6.43
C PHE A 310 3.28 24.29 5.59
N ARG A 311 3.55 24.16 4.28
CA ARG A 311 3.80 25.29 3.39
C ARG A 311 2.73 26.38 3.43
N PRO A 312 1.41 26.07 3.54
CA PRO A 312 0.38 27.09 3.65
C PRO A 312 0.40 27.89 4.96
N ILE A 313 0.97 27.33 6.04
CA ILE A 313 1.05 27.98 7.36
C ILE A 313 2.37 28.73 7.52
N ASP A 314 3.50 28.05 7.28
CA ASP A 314 4.84 28.64 7.30
C ASP A 314 5.59 28.20 6.02
N PRO A 315 5.86 29.14 5.09
CA PRO A 315 6.60 28.85 3.86
C PRO A 315 8.01 28.28 4.06
N LEU A 316 8.65 28.52 5.23
CA LEU A 316 10.00 28.03 5.55
C LEU A 316 10.01 26.69 6.27
N GLU A 317 8.89 26.29 6.88
CA GLU A 317 8.79 25.04 7.64
C GLU A 317 9.09 23.78 6.80
N PRO A 318 8.66 23.67 5.52
CA PRO A 318 9.06 22.57 4.67
C PRO A 318 10.59 22.47 4.47
N ALA A 319 11.32 23.58 4.52
CA ALA A 319 12.78 23.59 4.45
C ALA A 319 13.39 23.19 5.80
N ARG A 320 12.86 23.70 6.92
CA ARG A 320 13.32 23.35 8.28
C ARG A 320 13.29 21.84 8.49
N ARG A 321 12.16 21.19 8.25
CA ARG A 321 12.01 19.74 8.45
C ARG A 321 12.93 18.91 7.59
N ARG A 322 13.06 19.26 6.30
CA ARG A 322 13.94 18.53 5.38
C ARG A 322 15.41 18.66 5.76
N ILE A 323 15.85 19.86 6.15
CA ILE A 323 17.25 20.17 6.46
C ILE A 323 17.64 19.68 7.85
N LEU A 324 16.80 19.91 8.87
CA LEU A 324 17.15 19.66 10.26
C LEU A 324 16.89 18.21 10.69
N ASP A 325 15.87 17.57 10.10
CA ASP A 325 15.38 16.27 10.59
C ASP A 325 15.43 15.18 9.51
N TYR A 326 14.69 15.33 8.42
CA TYR A 326 14.38 14.21 7.51
C TYR A 326 15.60 13.75 6.69
N PHE A 327 16.50 14.67 6.32
CA PHE A 327 17.76 14.29 5.68
C PHE A 327 18.57 13.34 6.56
N ALA A 328 18.70 13.65 7.86
CA ALA A 328 19.48 12.83 8.79
C ALA A 328 18.89 11.43 8.92
N LEU A 329 17.56 11.31 8.98
CA LEU A 329 16.86 10.03 9.04
C LEU A 329 17.20 9.12 7.83
N LEU A 330 17.07 9.65 6.62
CA LEU A 330 17.34 8.89 5.38
C LEU A 330 18.83 8.61 5.20
N ARG A 331 19.70 9.56 5.55
CA ARG A 331 21.16 9.38 5.53
C ARG A 331 21.56 8.25 6.46
N ASP A 332 21.15 8.30 7.73
CA ASP A 332 21.57 7.33 8.75
C ASP A 332 21.10 5.93 8.40
N HIS A 333 19.90 5.80 7.85
CA HIS A 333 19.44 4.54 7.28
C HIS A 333 20.34 4.04 6.15
N GLY A 334 20.66 4.89 5.17
CA GLY A 334 21.54 4.53 4.05
C GLY A 334 22.99 4.23 4.47
N LEU A 335 23.46 4.85 5.55
CA LEU A 335 24.78 4.56 6.12
C LEU A 335 24.80 3.20 6.80
N ARG A 336 23.76 2.88 7.56
CA ARG A 336 23.65 1.67 8.38
C ARG A 336 23.30 0.43 7.57
N TYR A 337 22.44 0.56 6.56
CA TYR A 337 21.86 -0.57 5.83
C TYR A 337 22.19 -0.57 4.33
N GLY A 338 22.88 0.46 3.84
CA GLY A 338 23.09 0.66 2.41
C GLY A 338 21.80 1.08 1.68
N GLY A 339 21.81 0.94 0.35
CA GLY A 339 20.67 1.32 -0.49
C GLY A 339 20.55 2.84 -0.72
N PRO A 340 19.38 3.31 -1.21
CA PRO A 340 19.23 4.67 -1.72
C PRO A 340 18.98 5.73 -0.63
N GLY A 341 19.20 5.42 0.66
CA GLY A 341 18.90 6.34 1.77
C GLY A 341 19.60 7.70 1.63
N VAL A 342 20.91 7.69 1.37
CA VAL A 342 21.68 8.94 1.21
C VAL A 342 21.24 9.72 -0.04
N SER A 343 20.98 9.04 -1.16
CA SER A 343 20.50 9.71 -2.38
C SER A 343 19.10 10.31 -2.21
N ARG A 344 18.19 9.60 -1.52
CA ARG A 344 16.85 10.13 -1.20
C ARG A 344 16.89 11.28 -0.20
N GLY A 345 17.85 11.27 0.72
CA GLY A 345 18.15 12.43 1.55
C GLY A 345 18.53 13.65 0.69
N LEU A 346 19.44 13.48 -0.27
CA LEU A 346 19.82 14.56 -1.20
C LEU A 346 18.64 15.05 -2.05
N ASP A 347 17.75 14.15 -2.48
CA ASP A 347 16.53 14.50 -3.21
C ASP A 347 15.59 15.37 -2.37
N LEU A 348 15.50 15.15 -1.04
CA LEU A 348 14.73 16.03 -0.14
C LEU A 348 15.34 17.44 -0.08
N LEU A 349 16.66 17.55 -0.05
CA LEU A 349 17.32 18.86 0.07
C LEU A 349 17.22 19.67 -1.24
N ALA A 350 17.26 19.01 -2.40
CA ALA A 350 17.32 19.67 -3.70
C ALA A 350 16.26 20.77 -3.93
N PRO A 351 14.95 20.55 -3.70
CA PRO A 351 13.93 21.58 -3.97
C PRO A 351 13.97 22.78 -3.03
N VAL A 352 14.60 22.67 -1.84
CA VAL A 352 14.58 23.74 -0.83
C VAL A 352 15.85 24.59 -0.82
N LEU A 353 16.97 24.12 -1.39
CA LEU A 353 18.23 24.87 -1.45
C LEU A 353 18.24 25.91 -2.59
N SER A 354 17.36 26.90 -2.47
CA SER A 354 17.18 27.99 -3.43
C SER A 354 17.77 29.31 -2.94
N ASP A 355 17.93 30.28 -3.86
CA ASP A 355 18.31 31.65 -3.50
C ASP A 355 17.24 32.34 -2.65
N ASP A 356 15.97 31.94 -2.79
CA ASP A 356 14.88 32.45 -1.95
C ASP A 356 15.05 32.01 -0.50
N LEU A 357 15.37 30.73 -0.26
CA LEU A 357 15.69 30.25 1.08
C LEU A 357 16.93 30.97 1.63
N ARG A 358 17.96 31.16 0.79
CA ARG A 358 19.17 31.88 1.21
C ARG A 358 18.91 33.31 1.66
N GLN A 359 18.01 34.01 0.98
CA GLN A 359 17.62 35.37 1.33
C GLN A 359 16.72 35.42 2.56
N ALA A 360 15.80 34.47 2.69
CA ALA A 360 14.87 34.40 3.81
C ALA A 360 15.52 33.93 5.12
N ASP A 361 16.40 32.91 5.04
CA ASP A 361 17.09 32.31 6.18
C ASP A 361 18.46 31.74 5.74
N ALA A 362 19.46 32.61 5.71
CA ALA A 362 20.81 32.27 5.27
C ALA A 362 21.46 31.17 6.12
N TRP A 363 21.12 31.09 7.41
CA TRP A 363 21.63 30.03 8.29
C TRP A 363 21.05 28.68 7.89
N LEU A 364 19.73 28.60 7.70
CA LEU A 364 19.06 27.37 7.30
C LEU A 364 19.55 26.89 5.94
N TRP A 365 19.69 27.80 4.98
CA TRP A 365 20.27 27.49 3.68
C TRP A 365 21.71 26.93 3.79
N ALA A 366 22.57 27.56 4.62
CA ALA A 366 23.94 27.09 4.82
C ALA A 366 23.98 25.71 5.50
N ALA A 367 23.12 25.46 6.48
CA ALA A 367 22.96 24.15 7.11
C ALA A 367 22.56 23.08 6.08
N GLY A 368 21.65 23.41 5.18
CA GLY A 368 21.23 22.53 4.10
C GLY A 368 22.32 22.27 3.06
N MET A 369 23.12 23.29 2.70
CA MET A 369 24.30 23.11 1.85
C MET A 369 25.37 22.25 2.52
N ASN A 370 25.58 22.40 3.83
CA ASN A 370 26.47 21.52 4.60
C ASN A 370 25.98 20.07 4.55
N TRP A 371 24.68 19.82 4.73
CA TRP A 371 24.12 18.47 4.61
C TRP A 371 24.22 17.89 3.21
N ARG A 372 24.02 18.71 2.17
CA ARG A 372 24.27 18.31 0.78
C ARG A 372 25.73 17.89 0.58
N GLY A 373 26.67 18.63 1.16
CA GLY A 373 28.09 18.29 1.19
C GLY A 373 28.35 16.92 1.83
N VAL A 374 27.76 16.68 3.01
CA VAL A 374 27.84 15.39 3.72
C VAL A 374 27.30 14.26 2.85
N GLY A 375 26.12 14.41 2.25
CA GLY A 375 25.51 13.36 1.43
C GLY A 375 26.36 12.99 0.22
N TYR A 376 26.90 13.98 -0.49
CA TYR A 376 27.81 13.73 -1.61
C TYR A 376 29.15 13.13 -1.19
N GLN A 377 29.68 13.53 -0.04
CA GLN A 377 30.89 12.94 0.51
C GLN A 377 30.70 11.44 0.81
N GLU A 378 29.58 11.08 1.44
CA GLU A 378 29.25 9.70 1.76
C GLU A 378 29.11 8.85 0.50
N LEU A 379 28.39 9.34 -0.51
CA LEU A 379 28.30 8.65 -1.80
C LEU A 379 29.66 8.53 -2.49
N GLY A 380 30.40 9.63 -2.60
CA GLY A 380 31.70 9.67 -3.27
C GLY A 380 32.76 8.79 -2.61
N SER A 381 32.72 8.63 -1.29
CA SER A 381 33.64 7.73 -0.56
C SER A 381 33.38 6.24 -0.84
N ARG A 382 32.14 5.90 -1.21
CA ARG A 382 31.68 4.53 -1.50
C ARG A 382 31.73 4.21 -2.99
N THR A 383 31.81 5.22 -3.85
CA THR A 383 31.95 5.08 -5.29
C THR A 383 33.41 5.22 -5.70
N GLY A 384 33.98 4.19 -6.34
CA GLY A 384 35.33 4.26 -6.88
C GLY A 384 35.40 5.05 -8.19
N GLY A 385 36.61 5.43 -8.60
CA GLY A 385 36.86 5.95 -9.95
C GLY A 385 36.39 7.39 -10.20
N PRO A 386 36.23 7.77 -11.48
CA PRO A 386 35.83 9.12 -11.88
C PRO A 386 34.48 9.57 -11.32
N GLU A 387 33.51 8.65 -11.20
CA GLU A 387 32.19 8.96 -10.64
C GLU A 387 32.29 9.36 -9.16
N GLY A 388 33.10 8.64 -8.38
CA GLY A 388 33.38 9.00 -6.98
C GLY A 388 34.06 10.36 -6.85
N ALA A 389 35.05 10.63 -7.70
CA ALA A 389 35.74 11.92 -7.71
C ALA A 389 34.80 13.08 -8.05
N ALA A 390 33.84 12.88 -8.97
CA ALA A 390 32.83 13.88 -9.31
C ALA A 390 31.90 14.17 -8.11
N LEU A 391 31.44 13.13 -7.40
CA LEU A 391 30.64 13.29 -6.18
C LEU A 391 31.41 14.04 -5.09
N LEU A 392 32.69 13.74 -4.88
CA LEU A 392 33.53 14.46 -3.93
C LEU A 392 33.75 15.93 -4.33
N ALA A 393 33.81 16.24 -5.63
CA ALA A 393 33.86 17.62 -6.10
C ALA A 393 32.56 18.39 -5.81
N GLU A 394 31.40 17.74 -5.97
CA GLU A 394 30.10 18.30 -5.57
C GLU A 394 30.04 18.54 -4.06
N ALA A 395 30.61 17.63 -3.24
CA ALA A 395 30.70 17.83 -1.79
C ALA A 395 31.51 19.09 -1.43
N VAL A 396 32.69 19.28 -2.06
CA VAL A 396 33.52 20.47 -1.86
C VAL A 396 32.79 21.75 -2.28
N THR A 397 32.08 21.72 -3.41
CA THR A 397 31.27 22.86 -3.85
C THR A 397 30.20 23.20 -2.82
N ALA A 398 29.50 22.19 -2.29
CA ALA A 398 28.46 22.41 -1.31
C ALA A 398 29.01 22.97 0.02
N TYR A 399 30.12 22.43 0.53
CA TYR A 399 30.77 22.95 1.73
C TYR A 399 31.29 24.39 1.54
N ARG A 400 31.87 24.71 0.38
CA ARG A 400 32.31 26.08 0.07
C ARG A 400 31.17 27.07 -0.04
N ALA A 401 30.00 26.60 -0.47
CA ALA A 401 28.83 27.45 -0.57
C ALA A 401 28.21 27.72 0.82
N ALA A 402 28.33 26.76 1.75
CA ALA A 402 27.89 26.90 3.14
C ALA A 402 28.76 27.84 3.99
N LEU A 403 30.07 27.90 3.70
CA LEU A 403 31.04 28.84 4.31
C LEU A 403 30.88 30.25 3.74
#